data_AF-A0A840YJ21-F1
#
_entry.id   AF-A0A840YJ21-F1
#
_cell.length_a   1.000
_cell.length_b   1.000
_cell.length_c   1.000
_cell.angle_alpha   90.00
_cell.angle_beta   90.00
_cell.angle_gamma   90.00
#
_symmetry.space_group_name_H-M   'P 1'
#
loop_
_entity.id
_entity.type
_entity.pdbx_description
1 polymer ?
#
loop_
_entity_poly.entity_id
_entity_poly.type
_entity_poly.pdbx_seq_one_letter_code
_entity_poly.pdbx_strand_id
1 'polypeptide(L)' 'MTDAASRPNVIVSAAWLAPEAVAMLEEAGLAVRCTSGYPSEDELLSAIREHRPVAILHRQGIINGTVMDAAAPGLRL' A
#
# COMPACT_ATOMS: atom_id res chain seq x y z
N MET A 1 -23.74 13.86 -4.40
CA MET A 1 -23.70 12.39 -4.54
C MET A 1 -22.44 12.07 -5.31
N THR A 2 -21.30 12.05 -4.62
CA THR A 2 -20.04 11.69 -5.26
C THR A 2 -20.17 10.23 -5.65
N ASP A 3 -19.94 9.92 -6.92
CA ASP A 3 -19.84 8.55 -7.42
C ASP A 3 -19.05 7.71 -6.40
N ALA A 4 -19.46 6.46 -6.17
CA ALA A 4 -18.74 5.54 -5.30
C ALA A 4 -17.44 5.10 -5.99
N ALA A 5 -16.60 6.07 -6.33
CA ALA A 5 -15.28 5.91 -6.87
C ALA A 5 -14.50 5.05 -5.88
N SER A 6 -14.02 3.89 -6.35
CA SER A 6 -13.27 2.94 -5.54
C SER A 6 -12.19 3.67 -4.73
N ARG A 7 -12.22 3.48 -3.41
CA ARG A 7 -11.26 4.08 -2.47
C ARG A 7 -9.83 3.83 -2.97
N PRO A 8 -8.95 4.84 -3.04
CA PRO A 8 -7.57 4.66 -3.48
C PRO A 8 -6.82 3.69 -2.56
N ASN A 9 -6.09 2.73 -3.14
CA ASN A 9 -5.40 1.70 -2.37
C ASN A 9 -4.07 2.20 -1.80
N VAL A 10 -3.74 1.79 -0.58
CA VAL A 10 -2.44 2.00 0.06
C VAL A 10 -1.93 0.65 0.56
N ILE A 11 -0.69 0.32 0.20
CA ILE A 11 -0.03 -0.88 0.72
C ILE A 11 0.66 -0.55 2.04
N VAL A 12 0.50 -1.41 3.05
CA VAL A 12 1.13 -1.26 4.36
C VAL A 12 1.84 -2.55 4.77
N SER A 13 3.15 -2.48 4.95
CA SER A 13 3.93 -3.59 5.55
C SER A 13 3.92 -3.51 7.07
N ALA A 14 4.01 -4.65 7.75
CA ALA A 14 4.08 -4.74 9.22
C ALA A 14 3.02 -3.87 9.93
N ALA A 15 1.77 -3.93 9.44
CA ALA A 15 0.67 -3.07 9.87
C ALA A 15 0.42 -3.11 11.40
N TRP A 16 0.69 -4.25 12.05
CA TRP A 16 0.55 -4.42 13.51
C TRP A 16 1.47 -3.53 14.35
N LEU A 17 2.54 -2.97 13.77
CA LEU A 17 3.44 -2.07 14.50
C LEU A 17 2.84 -0.69 14.74
N ALA A 18 1.76 -0.33 14.02
CA ALA A 18 1.07 0.94 14.17
C ALA A 18 -0.39 0.82 13.72
N PRO A 19 -1.24 0.12 14.50
CA PRO A 19 -2.66 0.00 14.21
C PRO A 19 -3.35 1.37 14.10
N GLU A 20 -2.87 2.39 14.82
CA GLU A 20 -3.41 3.76 14.75
C GLU A 20 -3.19 4.38 13.36
N ALA A 21 -2.04 4.12 12.72
CA ALA A 21 -1.78 4.62 11.38
C ALA A 21 -2.71 3.97 10.34
N VAL A 22 -3.01 2.68 10.50
CA VAL A 22 -4.00 1.98 9.66
C VAL A 22 -5.38 2.60 9.83
N ALA A 23 -5.83 2.80 11.06
CA ALA A 23 -7.11 3.43 11.36
C ALA A 23 -7.21 4.83 10.73
N MET A 24 -6.17 5.67 10.85
CA MET A 24 -6.13 7.00 10.23
C MET A 24 -6.24 6.95 8.71
N LEU A 25 -5.57 5.99 8.04
CA LEU A 25 -5.68 5.82 6.58
C LEU A 25 -7.10 5.38 6.20
N GLU A 26 -7.71 4.48 6.96
CA GLU A 26 -9.07 4.01 6.72
C GLU A 26 -10.11 5.11 6.94
N GLU A 27 -9.98 5.91 7.98
CA GLU A 27 -10.80 7.08 8.29
C GLU A 27 -10.65 8.18 7.22
N ALA A 28 -9.45 8.34 6.65
CA ALA A 28 -9.20 9.22 5.51
C ALA A 28 -9.78 8.70 4.18
N GLY A 29 -10.44 7.54 4.19
CA GLY A 29 -11.08 6.96 3.00
C GLY A 29 -10.14 6.17 2.10
N LEU A 30 -8.92 5.84 2.53
CA LEU A 30 -7.97 5.03 1.76
C LEU A 30 -8.21 3.54 1.98
N ALA A 31 -8.17 2.74 0.93
CA ALA A 31 -8.30 1.28 1.05
C ALA A 31 -6.96 0.68 1.47
N VAL A 32 -6.82 0.29 2.73
CA VAL A 32 -5.59 -0.32 3.26
C VAL A 32 -5.47 -1.76 2.77
N ARG A 33 -4.28 -2.12 2.28
CA ARG A 33 -3.90 -3.45 1.82
C ARG A 33 -2.64 -3.87 2.57
N CYS A 34 -2.78 -4.84 3.47
CA CYS A 34 -1.67 -5.28 4.31
C CYS A 34 -0.88 -6.38 3.61
N THR A 35 0.45 -6.28 3.67
CA THR A 35 1.35 -7.39 3.35
C THR A 35 1.77 -8.11 4.64
N SER A 36 2.61 -9.13 4.50
CA SER A 36 3.40 -9.65 5.60
C SER A 36 4.33 -8.57 6.20
N GLY A 37 4.98 -8.89 7.33
CA GLY A 37 5.88 -7.94 8.01
C GLY A 37 7.14 -7.60 7.22
N TYR A 38 7.75 -8.64 6.67
CA TYR A 38 8.93 -8.54 5.83
C TYR A 38 8.56 -9.12 4.47
N PRO A 39 7.76 -8.41 3.66
CA PRO A 39 7.30 -8.94 2.40
C PRO A 39 8.47 -9.18 1.45
N SER A 40 8.36 -10.26 0.67
CA SER A 40 9.29 -10.50 -0.43
C SER A 40 9.04 -9.51 -1.57
N GLU A 41 10.00 -9.40 -2.49
CA GLU A 41 9.79 -8.63 -3.73
C GLU A 41 8.56 -9.16 -4.49
N ASP A 42 8.40 -10.48 -4.64
CA ASP A 42 7.27 -11.09 -5.34
C ASP A 42 5.91 -10.78 -4.70
N GLU A 43 5.85 -10.73 -3.36
CA GLU A 43 4.64 -10.35 -2.64
C GLU A 43 4.28 -8.88 -2.94
N LEU A 44 5.27 -7.99 -2.88
CA LEU A 44 5.10 -6.56 -3.19
C LEU A 44 4.66 -6.36 -4.64
N LEU A 45 5.33 -7.01 -5.60
CA LEU A 45 4.99 -6.92 -7.02
C LEU A 45 3.59 -7.45 -7.30
N SER A 46 3.18 -8.53 -6.62
CA SER A 46 1.83 -9.08 -6.75
C SER A 46 0.78 -8.12 -6.19
N ALA A 47 1.00 -7.58 -4.99
CA ALA A 47 0.11 -6.61 -4.36
C ALA A 47 0.01 -5.30 -5.17
N ILE A 48 1.13 -4.81 -5.72
CA ILE A 48 1.15 -3.62 -6.59
C ILE A 48 0.34 -3.87 -7.86
N ARG A 49 0.53 -5.02 -8.51
CA ARG A 49 -0.20 -5.38 -9.73
C ARG A 49 -1.70 -5.50 -9.49
N GLU A 50 -2.09 -6.09 -8.37
CA GLU A 50 -3.49 -6.31 -8.00
C GLU A 50 -4.19 -5.01 -7.60
N HIS A 51 -3.55 -4.20 -6.76
CA HIS A 51 -4.21 -3.07 -6.11
C HIS A 51 -3.90 -1.71 -6.72
N ARG A 52 -2.85 -1.59 -7.55
CA ARG A 52 -2.41 -0.32 -8.16
C ARG A 52 -2.37 0.81 -7.13
N PRO A 53 -1.57 0.67 -6.07
CA PRO A 53 -1.63 1.59 -4.94
C PRO A 53 -1.19 3.00 -5.32
N VAL A 54 -1.73 3.99 -4.60
CA VAL A 54 -1.33 5.40 -4.72
C VAL A 54 -0.22 5.79 -3.74
N ALA A 55 0.02 4.95 -2.73
CA ALA A 55 1.08 5.11 -1.73
C ALA A 55 1.50 3.74 -1.15
N ILE A 56 2.72 3.68 -0.63
CA ILE A 56 3.26 2.53 0.10
C ILE A 56 3.77 3.01 1.46
N LEU A 57 3.13 2.58 2.55
CA LEU A 57 3.61 2.79 3.90
C LEU A 57 4.51 1.60 4.30
N HIS A 58 5.79 1.74 3.99
CA HIS A 58 6.81 0.75 4.32
C HIS A 58 7.32 0.90 5.75
N ARG A 59 7.45 -0.21 6.47
CA ARG A 59 7.95 -0.26 7.86
C ARG A 59 9.06 -1.30 8.03
N GLN A 60 8.86 -2.49 7.47
CA GLN A 60 9.80 -3.61 7.56
C GLN A 60 9.87 -4.35 6.23
N GLY A 61 11.02 -4.96 5.94
CA GLY A 61 11.31 -5.59 4.64
C GLY A 61 12.08 -4.65 3.70
N ILE A 62 12.03 -4.94 2.40
CA ILE A 62 12.81 -4.24 1.38
C ILE A 62 11.90 -3.55 0.35
N ILE A 63 12.24 -2.32 0.00
CA ILE A 63 11.74 -1.63 -1.19
C ILE A 63 12.97 -1.33 -2.05
N ASN A 64 12.96 -1.76 -3.30
CA ASN A 64 14.06 -1.56 -4.24
C ASN A 64 13.56 -0.93 -5.54
N GLY A 65 14.47 -0.73 -6.51
CA GLY A 65 14.14 -0.12 -7.79
C GLY A 65 13.01 -0.84 -8.54
N THR A 66 13.06 -2.16 -8.63
CA THR A 66 12.03 -2.97 -9.31
C THR A 66 10.64 -2.74 -8.73
N VAL A 67 10.51 -2.70 -7.40
CA VAL A 67 9.24 -2.44 -6.71
C VAL A 67 8.74 -1.02 -7.00
N MET A 68 9.64 -0.02 -6.94
CA MET A 68 9.29 1.37 -7.22
C MET A 68 8.85 1.57 -8.67
N ASP A 69 9.55 0.97 -9.62
CA ASP A 69 9.22 1.01 -11.05
C ASP A 69 7.87 0.35 -11.33
N ALA A 70 7.58 -0.78 -10.68
CA ALA A 70 6.31 -1.48 -10.82
C ALA A 70 5.11 -0.67 -10.27
N ALA A 71 5.35 0.15 -9.24
CA ALA A 71 4.34 1.00 -8.63
C ALA A 71 4.13 2.32 -9.38
N ALA A 72 5.08 2.73 -10.23
CA ALA A 72 4.95 3.92 -11.07
C ALA A 72 3.93 3.71 -12.22
N PRO A 73 3.25 4.77 -12.69
CA PRO A 73 3.18 6.13 -12.14
C PRO A 73 2.09 6.27 -11.06
N GLY A 74 1.61 5.16 -10.50
CA GLY A 74 0.48 5.14 -9.57
C GLY A 74 0.78 5.84 -8.25
N LEU A 75 2.02 5.74 -7.77
CA LEU A 75 2.48 6.42 -6.57
C LEU A 75 2.44 7.93 -6.71
N ARG A 76 1.86 8.60 -5.72
CA ARG A 76 1.79 10.06 -5.63
C ARG A 76 2.55 10.62 -4.44
N LEU A 77 2.81 9.77 -3.44
CA LEU A 77 3.40 10.07 -2.14
C LEU A 77 4.21 8.86 -1.66
#